data_AF-A0A2N5N9F5-F1
#
_entry.id   AF-A0A2N5N9F5-F1
#
_cell.length_a   1.000
_cell.length_b   1.000
_cell.length_c   1.000
_cell.angle_alpha   90.00
_cell.angle_beta   90.00
_cell.angle_gamma   90.00
#
_symmetry.space_group_name_H-M   'P 1'
#
loop_
_entity.id
_entity.type
_entity.pdbx_description
1 polymer ?
#
loop_
_entity_poly.entity_id
_entity_poly.type
_entity_poly.pdbx_seq_one_letter_code
_entity_poly.pdbx_strand_id
1 'polypeptide(L)'
;MEEESWITHEEYLASAELFRSAFPAFAAEVARVEAMRGKLNEFQLSRAVTMAADSVEILGWNSRRTVLAIFDVYVELYRGEGREAADRWVEATFGAGLLPAPGGAPDSADPGLLARLGEVEEEIREREAELLELYRELTRLKAAASGTRPADGLRGQGEDEGEAAAGR
;
A
#
# COMPACT_ATOMS: atom_id res chain seq x y z
N MET A 1 14.34 17.81 -12.68
CA MET A 1 15.30 16.85 -12.08
C MET A 1 14.61 15.52 -12.13
N GLU A 2 14.96 14.70 -13.12
CA GLU A 2 14.49 13.32 -13.20
C GLU A 2 15.43 12.52 -12.29
N GLU A 3 14.97 12.20 -11.10
CA GLU A 3 15.60 11.14 -10.31
C GLU A 3 15.29 9.83 -11.05
N GLU A 4 16.21 9.40 -11.92
CA GLU A 4 16.25 8.01 -12.34
C GLU A 4 16.42 7.19 -11.05
N SER A 5 15.31 6.68 -10.53
CA SER A 5 15.32 5.67 -9.48
C SER A 5 15.76 4.37 -10.14
N TRP A 6 17.06 4.08 -10.03
CA TRP A 6 17.64 2.81 -10.47
C TRP A 6 17.20 1.76 -9.47
N ILE A 7 16.15 1.02 -9.80
CA ILE A 7 15.73 -0.12 -8.98
C ILE A 7 16.79 -1.21 -9.11
N THR A 8 17.12 -1.85 -8.01
CA THR A 8 17.98 -3.03 -8.03
C THR A 8 17.25 -4.21 -8.68
N HIS A 9 18.02 -5.21 -9.14
CA HIS A 9 17.42 -6.42 -9.70
C HIS A 9 16.57 -7.18 -8.67
N GLU A 10 16.97 -7.18 -7.41
CA GLU A 10 16.22 -7.78 -6.31
C GLU A 10 14.89 -7.05 -6.06
N GLU A 11 14.89 -5.72 -6.05
CA GLU A 11 13.67 -4.91 -5.94
C GLU A 11 12.72 -5.13 -7.13
N TYR A 12 13.27 -5.29 -8.34
CA TYR A 12 12.48 -5.65 -9.52
C TYR A 12 11.80 -7.01 -9.34
N LEU A 13 12.54 -8.04 -8.91
CA LEU A 13 12.00 -9.38 -8.68
C LEU A 13 10.90 -9.38 -7.60
N ALA A 14 11.12 -8.66 -6.49
CA ALA A 14 10.11 -8.50 -5.46
C ALA A 14 8.85 -7.78 -6.00
N SER A 15 9.03 -6.75 -6.81
CA SER A 15 7.92 -6.03 -7.46
C SER A 15 7.19 -6.89 -8.47
N ALA A 16 7.90 -7.74 -9.21
CA ALA A 16 7.31 -8.72 -10.11
C ALA A 16 6.44 -9.72 -9.34
N GLU A 17 6.87 -10.19 -8.18
CA GLU A 17 6.06 -11.09 -7.35
C GLU A 17 4.78 -10.42 -6.83
N LEU A 18 4.88 -9.16 -6.41
CA LEU A 18 3.71 -8.36 -6.02
C LEU A 18 2.74 -8.18 -7.20
N PHE A 19 3.25 -7.93 -8.40
CA PHE A 19 2.44 -7.88 -9.62
C PHE A 19 1.76 -9.23 -9.90
N ARG A 20 2.49 -10.36 -9.81
CA ARG A 20 1.93 -11.71 -9.99
C ARG A 20 0.79 -11.99 -9.01
N SER A 21 0.89 -11.47 -7.78
CA SER A 21 -0.18 -11.57 -6.78
C SER A 21 -1.41 -10.71 -7.12
N ALA A 22 -1.21 -9.48 -7.60
CA ALA A 22 -2.29 -8.55 -7.94
C ALA A 22 -3.00 -8.88 -9.27
N PHE A 23 -2.27 -9.49 -10.22
CA PHE A 23 -2.73 -9.67 -11.60
C PHE A 23 -4.01 -10.52 -11.75
N PRO A 24 -4.22 -11.64 -11.03
CA PRO A 24 -5.46 -12.41 -11.16
C PRO A 24 -6.72 -11.61 -10.82
N ALA A 25 -6.69 -10.78 -9.78
CA ALA A 25 -7.81 -9.93 -9.40
C ALA A 25 -8.09 -8.87 -10.46
N PHE A 26 -7.04 -8.25 -11.00
CA PHE A 26 -7.14 -7.34 -12.14
C PHE A 26 -7.77 -8.01 -13.36
N ALA A 27 -7.23 -9.16 -13.77
CA ALA A 27 -7.63 -9.85 -14.99
C ALA A 27 -9.09 -10.37 -14.90
N ALA A 28 -9.51 -10.83 -13.72
CA ALA A 28 -10.91 -11.19 -13.46
C ALA A 28 -11.86 -9.99 -13.60
N GLU A 29 -11.47 -8.81 -13.10
CA GLU A 29 -12.27 -7.59 -13.23
C GLU A 29 -12.35 -7.11 -14.69
N VAL A 30 -11.23 -7.14 -15.42
CA VAL A 30 -11.22 -6.84 -16.86
C VAL A 30 -12.16 -7.79 -17.62
N ALA A 31 -12.06 -9.10 -17.39
CA ALA A 31 -12.91 -10.09 -18.04
C ALA A 31 -14.40 -9.87 -17.71
N ARG A 32 -14.71 -9.57 -16.45
CA ARG A 32 -16.09 -9.30 -15.99
C ARG A 32 -16.67 -8.06 -16.68
N VAL A 33 -15.91 -6.98 -16.76
CA VAL A 33 -16.37 -5.73 -17.39
C VAL A 33 -16.51 -5.89 -18.90
N GLU A 34 -15.56 -6.57 -19.55
CA GLU A 34 -15.66 -6.90 -20.98
C GLU A 34 -16.90 -7.72 -21.31
N ALA A 35 -17.22 -8.72 -20.50
CA ALA A 35 -18.40 -9.56 -20.70
C ALA A 35 -19.72 -8.79 -20.59
N MET A 36 -19.77 -7.73 -19.77
CA MET A 36 -20.98 -6.93 -19.57
C MET A 36 -21.13 -5.75 -20.55
N ARG A 37 -20.02 -5.09 -20.91
CA ARG A 37 -20.04 -3.78 -21.61
C ARG A 37 -19.15 -3.73 -22.84
N GLY A 38 -18.37 -4.76 -23.11
CA GLY A 38 -17.32 -4.75 -24.14
C GLY A 38 -16.03 -4.10 -23.65
N LYS A 39 -15.13 -3.80 -24.60
CA LYS A 39 -13.74 -3.36 -24.33
C LYS A 39 -13.69 -2.19 -23.33
N LEU A 40 -12.80 -2.30 -22.34
CA LEU A 40 -12.63 -1.26 -21.31
C LEU A 40 -12.02 0.00 -21.92
N ASN A 41 -12.48 1.16 -21.46
CA ASN A 41 -11.86 2.44 -21.75
C ASN A 41 -10.69 2.72 -20.77
N GLU A 42 -9.92 3.78 -21.07
CA GLU A 42 -8.73 4.16 -20.29
C GLU A 42 -9.02 4.37 -18.80
N PHE A 43 -10.10 5.08 -18.49
CA PHE A 43 -10.50 5.32 -17.10
C PHE A 43 -10.85 4.02 -16.36
N GLN A 44 -11.52 3.08 -17.04
CA GLN A 44 -11.87 1.78 -16.48
C GLN A 44 -10.64 0.91 -16.25
N LEU A 45 -9.67 0.94 -17.17
CA LEU A 45 -8.40 0.24 -17.03
C LEU A 45 -7.58 0.81 -15.87
N SER A 46 -7.39 2.13 -15.81
CA SER A 46 -6.66 2.78 -14.70
C SER A 46 -7.31 2.51 -13.34
N ARG A 47 -8.66 2.51 -13.29
CA ARG A 47 -9.38 2.15 -12.07
C ARG A 47 -9.16 0.68 -11.69
N ALA A 48 -9.21 -0.25 -12.65
CA ALA A 48 -8.95 -1.66 -12.39
C ALA A 48 -7.52 -1.89 -11.90
N VAL A 49 -6.53 -1.19 -12.49
CA VAL A 49 -5.12 -1.21 -12.04
C VAL A 49 -5.00 -0.72 -10.61
N THR A 50 -5.65 0.40 -10.27
CA THR A 50 -5.60 0.96 -8.91
C THR A 50 -6.22 -0.01 -7.90
N MET A 51 -7.38 -0.58 -8.21
CA MET A 51 -8.03 -1.56 -7.35
C MET A 51 -7.20 -2.83 -7.15
N ALA A 52 -6.51 -3.29 -8.19
CA ALA A 52 -5.63 -4.46 -8.09
C ALA A 52 -4.36 -4.16 -7.30
N ALA A 53 -3.73 -3.01 -7.55
CA ALA A 53 -2.55 -2.58 -6.79
C ALA A 53 -2.88 -2.36 -5.31
N ASP A 54 -4.06 -1.83 -4.98
CA ASP A 54 -4.50 -1.65 -3.59
C ASP A 54 -4.98 -2.97 -2.94
N SER A 55 -5.18 -4.04 -3.71
CA SER A 55 -5.52 -5.36 -3.17
C SER A 55 -4.33 -6.11 -2.58
N VAL A 56 -3.12 -5.63 -2.84
CA VAL A 56 -1.86 -6.17 -2.33
C VAL A 56 -1.17 -5.10 -1.50
N GLU A 57 -0.64 -5.47 -0.34
CA GLU A 57 0.14 -4.55 0.47
C GLU A 57 1.52 -4.33 -0.16
N ILE A 58 1.67 -3.25 -0.93
CA ILE A 58 2.93 -2.89 -1.56
C ILE A 58 3.70 -1.95 -0.63
N LEU A 59 4.67 -2.51 0.09
CA LEU A 59 5.59 -1.74 0.91
C LEU A 59 6.66 -1.06 0.05
N GLY A 60 6.87 0.24 0.28
CA GLY A 60 7.91 1.01 -0.39
C GLY A 60 7.49 1.67 -1.72
N TRP A 61 7.94 2.91 -1.90
CA TRP A 61 7.59 3.75 -3.06
C TRP A 61 8.11 3.18 -4.38
N ASN A 62 9.34 2.67 -4.42
CA ASN A 62 9.96 2.12 -5.63
C ASN A 62 9.23 0.85 -6.12
N SER A 63 8.81 -0.03 -5.20
CA SER A 63 8.06 -1.23 -5.54
C SER A 63 6.68 -0.88 -6.08
N ARG A 64 5.97 0.07 -5.44
CA ARG A 64 4.68 0.57 -5.95
C ARG A 64 4.81 1.17 -7.35
N ARG A 65 5.85 1.99 -7.58
CA ARG A 65 6.11 2.59 -8.89
C ARG A 65 6.41 1.53 -9.95
N THR A 66 7.19 0.50 -9.60
CA THR A 66 7.54 -0.60 -10.53
C THR A 66 6.33 -1.44 -10.87
N VAL A 67 5.49 -1.81 -9.89
CA VAL A 67 4.25 -2.55 -10.13
C VAL A 67 3.31 -1.76 -11.05
N LEU A 68 3.14 -0.46 -10.80
CA LEU A 68 2.31 0.39 -11.66
C LEU A 68 2.88 0.49 -13.08
N ALA A 69 4.20 0.61 -13.24
CA ALA A 69 4.83 0.60 -14.56
C ALA A 69 4.60 -0.72 -15.32
N ILE A 70 4.59 -1.87 -14.63
CA ILE A 70 4.26 -3.16 -15.24
C ILE A 70 2.80 -3.16 -15.72
N PHE A 71 1.87 -2.64 -14.91
CA PHE A 71 0.47 -2.48 -15.32
C PHE A 71 0.30 -1.51 -16.50
N ASP A 72 1.09 -0.44 -16.57
CA ASP A 72 1.05 0.49 -17.69
C ASP A 72 1.41 -0.20 -19.01
N VAL A 73 2.46 -1.04 -19.01
CA VAL A 73 2.82 -1.87 -20.18
C VAL A 73 1.68 -2.82 -20.56
N TYR A 74 1.02 -3.45 -19.57
CA TYR A 74 -0.16 -4.27 -19.84
C TYR A 74 -1.26 -3.45 -20.55
N VAL A 75 -1.57 -2.26 -20.05
CA VAL A 75 -2.62 -1.39 -20.58
C VAL A 75 -2.30 -0.96 -22.01
N GLU A 76 -1.05 -0.65 -22.31
CA GLU A 76 -0.60 -0.32 -23.67
C GLU A 76 -0.83 -1.50 -24.64
N LEU A 77 -0.41 -2.71 -24.24
CA LEU A 77 -0.62 -3.93 -25.03
C LEU A 77 -2.10 -4.25 -25.22
N TYR A 78 -2.90 -4.12 -24.16
CA TYR A 78 -4.35 -4.31 -24.20
C TYR A 78 -5.02 -3.35 -25.19
N ARG A 79 -4.56 -2.10 -25.25
CA ARG A 79 -5.09 -1.09 -26.18
C ARG A 79 -4.74 -1.43 -27.62
N GLY A 80 -3.47 -1.73 -27.89
CA GLY A 80 -2.96 -1.99 -29.25
C GLY A 80 -3.43 -3.32 -29.84
N GLU A 81 -3.30 -4.39 -29.07
CA GLU A 81 -3.42 -5.77 -29.58
C GLU A 81 -4.56 -6.56 -28.93
N GLY A 82 -5.17 -6.02 -27.87
CA GLY A 82 -6.28 -6.65 -27.15
C GLY A 82 -5.84 -7.50 -25.97
N ARG A 83 -6.83 -7.94 -25.18
CA ARG A 83 -6.63 -8.66 -23.92
C ARG A 83 -5.75 -9.90 -24.07
N GLU A 84 -6.02 -10.72 -25.07
CA GLU A 84 -5.29 -11.98 -25.26
C GLU A 84 -3.79 -11.76 -25.52
N ALA A 85 -3.41 -10.68 -26.19
CA ALA A 85 -2.01 -10.34 -26.42
C ALA A 85 -1.33 -9.87 -25.14
N ALA A 86 -2.02 -9.02 -24.36
CA ALA A 86 -1.54 -8.55 -23.07
C ALA A 86 -1.39 -9.70 -22.05
N ASP A 87 -2.37 -10.61 -21.99
CA ASP A 87 -2.33 -11.80 -21.12
C ASP A 87 -1.19 -12.75 -21.50
N ARG A 88 -0.95 -12.96 -22.80
CA ARG A 88 0.20 -13.76 -23.27
C ARG A 88 1.53 -13.14 -22.89
N TRP A 89 1.65 -11.81 -22.95
CA TRP A 89 2.86 -11.11 -22.51
C TRP A 89 3.09 -11.30 -21.00
N VAL A 90 2.03 -11.21 -20.18
CA VAL A 90 2.14 -11.45 -18.74
C VAL A 90 2.57 -12.88 -18.44
N GLU A 91 1.96 -13.86 -19.11
CA GLU A 91 2.34 -15.27 -18.95
C GLU A 91 3.80 -15.50 -19.38
N ALA A 92 4.23 -14.94 -20.51
CA ALA A 92 5.60 -15.10 -20.99
C ALA A 92 6.65 -14.40 -20.12
N THR A 93 6.30 -13.27 -19.50
CA THR A 93 7.24 -12.43 -18.75
C THR A 93 7.29 -12.78 -17.27
N PHE A 94 6.15 -13.13 -16.68
CA PHE A 94 6.00 -13.32 -15.24
C PHE A 94 5.47 -14.71 -14.86
N GLY A 95 5.08 -15.55 -15.81
CA GLY A 95 4.45 -16.85 -15.51
C GLY A 95 3.18 -16.74 -14.68
N ALA A 96 2.46 -15.61 -14.82
CA ALA A 96 1.21 -15.33 -14.13
C ALA A 96 0.04 -15.45 -15.11
N GLY A 97 -0.20 -16.66 -15.59
CA GLY A 97 -1.24 -16.96 -16.54
C GLY A 97 -2.62 -17.03 -15.90
N LEU A 98 -3.62 -16.58 -16.65
CA LEU A 98 -5.05 -16.75 -16.35
C LEU A 98 -5.54 -18.20 -16.56
N LEU A 99 -4.66 -19.14 -16.87
CA LEU A 99 -5.03 -20.55 -16.97
C LEU A 99 -5.27 -21.08 -15.55
N PRO A 100 -6.52 -21.39 -15.17
CA PRO A 100 -6.71 -22.23 -13.99
C PRO A 100 -5.97 -23.54 -14.31
N ALA A 101 -5.00 -23.90 -13.48
CA ALA A 101 -4.49 -25.26 -13.50
C ALA A 101 -5.73 -26.18 -13.42
N PRO A 102 -5.96 -27.09 -14.37
CA PRO A 102 -7.12 -27.96 -14.33
C PRO A 102 -6.96 -28.88 -13.13
N GLY A 103 -7.62 -28.54 -12.01
CA GLY A 103 -7.58 -29.30 -10.77
C GLY A 103 -6.91 -28.63 -9.56
N GLY A 104 -6.42 -27.39 -9.68
CA GLY A 104 -5.97 -26.63 -8.51
C GLY A 104 -7.13 -25.83 -7.93
N ALA A 105 -7.78 -26.34 -6.88
CA ALA A 105 -8.39 -25.41 -5.92
C ALA A 105 -7.29 -24.40 -5.52
N PRO A 106 -7.58 -23.10 -5.34
CA PRO A 106 -6.61 -22.24 -4.65
C PRO A 106 -6.29 -22.97 -3.36
N ASP A 107 -5.04 -23.38 -3.19
CA ASP A 107 -4.58 -24.06 -1.98
C ASP A 107 -5.13 -23.23 -0.84
N SER A 108 -6.11 -23.80 -0.14
CA SER A 108 -6.79 -23.12 0.95
C SER A 108 -5.70 -22.68 1.88
N ALA A 109 -5.50 -21.36 2.00
CA ALA A 109 -4.38 -20.76 2.72
C ALA A 109 -4.09 -21.59 3.98
N ASP A 110 -2.88 -22.18 4.03
CA ASP A 110 -2.51 -23.13 5.06
C ASP A 110 -2.89 -22.53 6.42
N PRO A 111 -3.83 -23.15 7.17
CA PRO A 111 -4.27 -22.61 8.45
C PRO A 111 -3.12 -22.38 9.42
N GLY A 112 -2.03 -23.16 9.32
CA GLY A 112 -0.80 -22.96 10.09
C GLY A 112 -0.03 -21.71 9.67
N LEU A 113 0.01 -21.40 8.37
CA LEU A 113 0.65 -20.20 7.84
C LEU A 113 -0.16 -18.94 8.21
N LEU A 114 -1.49 -19.01 8.14
CA LEU A 114 -2.37 -17.92 8.60
C LEU A 114 -2.24 -17.64 10.10
N ALA A 115 -2.18 -18.70 10.92
CA ALA A 115 -1.96 -18.56 12.36
C ALA A 115 -0.60 -17.90 12.63
N ARG A 116 0.46 -18.34 11.94
CA ARG A 116 1.80 -17.76 12.09
C ARG A 116 1.86 -16.31 11.63
N LEU A 117 1.12 -15.95 10.59
CA LEU A 117 1.03 -14.57 10.11
C LEU A 117 0.38 -13.66 11.17
N GLY A 118 -0.73 -14.11 11.77
CA GLY A 118 -1.37 -13.38 12.88
C GLY A 118 -0.45 -13.23 14.10
N GLU A 119 0.32 -14.26 14.46
CA GLU A 119 1.32 -14.16 15.53
C GLU A 119 2.39 -13.10 15.24
N VAL A 120 2.89 -13.04 14.00
CA VAL A 120 3.91 -12.07 13.59
C VAL A 120 3.35 -10.65 13.57
N GLU A 121 2.11 -10.45 13.14
CA GLU A 121 1.44 -9.14 13.19
C GLU A 121 1.23 -8.62 14.62
N GLU A 122 0.91 -9.51 15.57
CA GLU A 122 0.85 -9.16 16.99
C GLU A 122 2.25 -8.78 17.52
N GLU A 123 3.27 -9.57 17.21
CA GLU A 123 4.65 -9.28 17.62
C GLU A 123 5.13 -7.92 17.08
N ILE A 124 4.82 -7.59 15.82
CA ILE A 124 5.13 -6.28 15.23
C ILE A 124 4.47 -5.16 16.03
N ARG A 125 3.17 -5.27 16.33
CA ARG A 125 2.45 -4.25 17.10
C ARG A 125 3.04 -4.04 18.51
N GLU A 126 3.45 -5.11 19.17
CA GLU A 126 4.13 -5.03 20.46
C GLU A 126 5.47 -4.28 20.36
N ARG A 127 6.28 -4.61 19.35
CA ARG A 127 7.57 -3.94 19.13
C ARG A 127 7.44 -2.49 18.73
N GLU A 128 6.43 -2.13 17.94
CA GLU A 128 6.13 -0.74 17.59
C GLU A 128 5.73 0.08 18.82
N ALA A 129 4.95 -0.51 19.73
CA ALA A 129 4.60 0.13 21.00
C ALA A 129 5.83 0.36 21.89
N GLU A 130 6.71 -0.64 22.00
CA GLU A 130 7.99 -0.52 22.71
C GLU A 130 8.88 0.58 22.09
N LEU A 131 8.98 0.60 20.77
CA LEU A 131 9.75 1.60 20.04
C LEU A 131 9.21 3.03 20.25
N LEU A 132 7.88 3.20 20.30
CA LEU A 132 7.26 4.48 20.61
C LEU A 132 7.58 4.97 22.03
N GLU A 133 7.61 4.08 23.02
CA GLU A 133 8.02 4.44 24.38
C GLU A 133 9.50 4.85 24.43
N LEU A 134 10.38 4.13 23.73
CA LEU A 134 11.80 4.49 23.61
C LEU A 134 11.97 5.87 22.94
N TYR A 135 11.19 6.18 21.90
CA TYR A 135 11.22 7.52 21.28
C TYR A 135 10.76 8.62 22.24
N ARG A 136 9.73 8.36 23.05
CA ARG A 136 9.25 9.29 24.08
C ARG A 136 10.33 9.54 25.13
N GLU A 137 10.97 8.48 25.61
CA GLU A 137 12.07 8.57 26.57
C GLU A 137 13.27 9.32 25.99
N LEU A 138 13.70 8.98 24.77
CA LEU A 138 14.77 9.67 24.06
C LEU A 138 14.49 11.18 23.95
N THR A 139 13.24 11.54 23.65
CA THR A 139 12.83 12.94 23.57
C THR A 139 12.92 13.65 24.93
N ARG A 140 12.47 13.00 26.02
CA ARG A 140 12.61 13.52 27.39
C ARG A 140 14.07 13.71 27.78
N LEU A 141 14.93 12.74 27.48
CA LEU A 141 16.37 12.80 27.77
C LEU A 141 17.05 13.90 26.96
N LYS A 142 16.72 14.06 25.67
CA LYS A 142 17.21 15.15 24.83
C LYS A 142 16.81 16.52 25.38
N ALA A 143 15.57 16.69 25.84
CA ALA A 143 15.10 17.94 26.43
C ALA A 143 15.83 18.26 27.75
N ALA A 144 16.02 17.26 28.61
CA ALA A 144 16.78 17.39 29.85
C ALA A 144 18.26 17.73 29.60
N ALA A 145 18.89 17.06 28.64
CA ALA A 145 20.29 17.31 28.26
C ALA A 145 20.49 18.69 27.60
N SER A 146 19.49 19.19 26.87
CA SER A 146 19.54 20.50 26.22
C SER A 146 19.09 21.65 27.14
N GLY A 147 18.76 21.38 28.40
CA GLY A 147 18.34 22.39 29.39
C GLY A 147 17.02 23.10 29.08
N THR A 148 16.21 22.56 28.16
CA THR A 148 14.93 23.19 27.77
C THR A 148 13.81 22.64 28.64
N ARG A 149 13.33 23.46 29.59
CA ARG A 149 12.14 23.16 30.39
C ARG A 149 10.93 23.09 29.45
N PRO A 150 10.09 22.05 29.47
CA PRO A 150 8.87 22.05 28.67
C PRO A 150 8.05 23.28 29.06
N ALA A 151 7.59 24.03 28.07
CA ALA A 151 6.72 25.18 28.27
C ALA A 151 5.43 24.68 28.91
N ASP A 152 5.34 24.87 30.23
CA ASP A 152 4.13 24.63 31.01
C ASP A 152 3.09 25.63 30.50
N GLY A 153 2.13 25.11 29.73
CA GLY A 153 1.08 25.87 29.09
C GLY A 153 0.13 26.47 30.12
N LEU A 154 0.38 27.74 30.47
CA LEU A 154 -0.61 28.76 30.83
C LEU A 154 -1.56 28.42 31.99
N ARG A 155 -1.02 28.48 33.21
CA ARG A 155 -1.79 28.91 34.39
C ARG A 155 -1.96 30.43 34.32
N GLY A 156 -2.98 30.89 33.60
CA GLY A 156 -3.42 32.29 33.63
C GLY A 156 -4.16 32.58 34.94
N GLN A 157 -3.41 32.94 35.99
CA GLN A 157 -3.93 33.76 37.08
C GLN A 157 -3.55 35.21 36.79
N GLY A 158 -4.56 36.06 36.70
CA GLY A 158 -4.49 37.51 36.60
C GLY A 158 -5.86 38.05 37.01
N GLU A 159 -5.96 38.35 38.30
CA GLU A 159 -7.04 39.01 39.04
C GLU A 159 -7.38 40.36 38.37
N ASP A 160 -8.66 40.66 38.16
CA ASP A 160 -9.53 41.48 39.03
C ASP A 160 -9.35 43.00 38.81
N GLU A 161 -10.37 43.67 38.26
CA GLU A 161 -10.69 45.08 38.53
C GLU A 161 -12.07 45.47 37.95
N GLY A 162 -13.06 45.58 38.85
CA GLY A 162 -14.11 46.61 38.88
C GLY A 162 -15.15 46.71 37.76
N GLU A 163 -16.42 46.51 38.07
CA GLU A 163 -17.38 47.63 38.25
C GLU A 163 -18.75 47.11 38.72
N ALA A 164 -19.17 47.62 39.88
CA ALA A 164 -20.50 47.45 40.43
C ALA A 164 -21.45 48.52 39.89
N ALA A 165 -22.76 48.25 40.03
CA ALA A 165 -23.94 49.12 39.82
C ALA A 165 -24.64 48.94 38.45
N ALA A 166 -25.96 48.78 38.35
CA ALA A 166 -27.06 48.80 39.31
C ALA A 166 -28.26 48.04 38.73
N GLY A 167 -29.06 47.43 39.60
CA GLY A 167 -30.39 46.94 39.24
C GLY A 167 -31.43 48.05 39.13
N ARG A 168 -32.44 47.82 38.30
CA ARG A 168 -33.86 47.75 38.66
C ARG A 168 -34.64 47.12 37.51
#